data_AF-A0A923QTD8-F1
#
_entry.id   AF-A0A923QTD8-F1
#
_cell.length_a   1.000
_cell.length_b   1.000
_cell.length_c   1.000
_cell.angle_alpha   90.00
_cell.angle_beta   90.00
_cell.angle_gamma   90.00
#
_symmetry.space_group_name_H-M   'P 1'
#
loop_
_entity.id
_entity.type
_entity.pdbx_description
1 polymer ?
#
loop_
_entity_poly.entity_id
_entity_poly.type
_entity_poly.pdbx_seq_one_letter_code
_entity_poly.pdbx_strand_id
1 'polypeptide(L)'
;MDAGKKMDALVAEKLLDWKKESGMPAPAVSTDLSSAWKLVDPICDRGFRLQLSGSRIWQARFYKSVAHTLETRAFEATGSNPAEAICLAALAVNGQTLK
;
A
#
# COMPACT_ATOMS: atom_id res chain seq x y z
N MET A 1 13.15 -4.28 16.17
CA MET A 1 13.15 -3.35 15.01
C MET A 1 12.70 -4.11 13.75
N ASP A 2 11.59 -4.87 13.83
CA ASP A 2 11.32 -5.97 12.89
C ASP A 2 9.96 -5.88 12.19
N ALA A 3 9.14 -4.88 12.54
CA ALA A 3 7.82 -4.69 11.95
C ALA A 3 7.88 -4.18 10.50
N GLY A 4 8.75 -3.20 10.21
CA GLY A 4 8.93 -2.66 8.86
C GLY A 4 9.37 -3.71 7.85
N LYS A 5 10.37 -4.54 8.22
CA LYS A 5 10.88 -5.62 7.35
C LYS A 5 9.84 -6.68 6.99
N LYS A 6 8.90 -6.99 7.90
CA LYS A 6 7.81 -7.93 7.61
C LYS A 6 6.79 -7.32 6.64
N MET A 7 6.49 -6.03 6.79
CA MET A 7 5.61 -5.32 5.86
C MET A 7 6.24 -5.23 4.47
N ASP A 8 7.53 -4.89 4.40
CA ASP A 8 8.28 -4.82 3.14
C ASP A 8 8.24 -6.14 2.37
N ALA A 9 8.45 -7.26 3.07
CA ALA A 9 8.41 -8.59 2.46
C ALA A 9 6.99 -8.96 1.98
N LEU A 10 5.95 -8.65 2.75
CA LEU A 10 4.56 -8.93 2.38
C LEU A 10 4.12 -8.10 1.18
N VAL A 11 4.45 -6.81 1.16
CA VAL A 11 4.15 -5.91 0.05
C VAL A 11 4.90 -6.35 -1.21
N ALA A 12 6.19 -6.67 -1.10
CA ALA A 12 6.97 -7.13 -2.23
C ALA A 12 6.39 -8.43 -2.82
N GLU A 13 6.08 -9.43 -1.98
CA GLU A 13 5.57 -10.72 -2.45
C GLU A 13 4.15 -10.59 -3.04
N LYS A 14 3.24 -9.84 -2.40
CA LYS A 14 1.81 -9.84 -2.77
C LYS A 14 1.42 -8.77 -3.77
N LEU A 15 2.16 -7.66 -3.85
CA LEU A 15 1.82 -6.52 -4.69
C LEU A 15 2.81 -6.28 -5.83
N LEU A 16 4.08 -6.66 -5.66
CA LEU A 16 5.11 -6.48 -6.70
C LEU A 16 5.45 -7.78 -7.44
N ASP A 17 4.76 -8.89 -7.16
CA ASP A 17 5.10 -10.24 -7.64
C ASP A 17 6.61 -10.55 -7.43
N TRP A 18 7.20 -9.99 -6.37
CA TRP A 18 8.61 -10.11 -6.12
C TRP A 18 8.92 -11.55 -5.71
N LYS A 19 9.55 -12.29 -6.63
CA LYS A 19 10.10 -13.61 -6.31
C LYS A 19 11.31 -13.41 -5.42
N LYS A 20 11.27 -14.07 -4.25
CA LYS A 20 12.40 -14.15 -3.33
C LYS A 20 13.55 -14.91 -3.98
N GLU A 21 14.29 -14.27 -4.86
CA GLU A 21 15.56 -14.79 -5.36
C GLU A 21 16.55 -14.83 -4.19
N SER A 22 17.17 -15.99 -4.01
CA SER A 22 17.97 -16.32 -2.83
C SER A 22 19.15 -15.34 -2.68
N GLY A 23 18.99 -14.36 -1.77
CA GLY A 23 20.04 -13.41 -1.39
C GLY A 23 19.69 -11.93 -1.55
N MET A 24 18.61 -11.56 -2.24
CA MET A 24 18.20 -10.14 -2.32
C MET A 24 17.30 -9.74 -1.13
N PRO A 25 17.63 -8.65 -0.41
CA PRO A 25 16.72 -8.12 0.61
C PRO A 25 15.44 -7.59 -0.07
N ALA A 26 14.30 -7.73 0.59
CA ALA A 26 13.06 -7.13 0.12
C ALA A 26 13.23 -5.61 -0.05
N PRO A 27 12.65 -5.00 -1.09
CA PRO A 27 12.71 -3.55 -1.26
C PRO A 27 12.07 -2.88 -0.04
N ALA A 28 12.71 -1.84 0.49
CA ALA A 28 12.28 -1.13 1.69
C ALA A 28 11.08 -0.19 1.41
N VAL A 29 10.01 -0.74 0.82
CA VAL A 29 8.79 -0.07 0.37
C VAL A 29 8.05 0.68 1.49
N SER A 30 8.20 0.28 2.74
CA SER A 30 7.62 0.95 3.92
C SER A 30 8.36 2.22 4.34
N THR A 31 9.56 2.45 3.82
CA THR A 31 10.41 3.60 4.18
C THR A 31 10.80 4.46 2.98
N ASP A 32 10.82 3.87 1.78
CA ASP A 32 11.07 4.58 0.53
C ASP A 32 9.77 4.90 -0.21
N LEU A 33 9.44 6.18 -0.31
CA LEU A 33 8.23 6.67 -0.97
C LEU A 33 8.21 6.32 -2.46
N SER A 34 9.36 6.39 -3.14
CA SER A 34 9.45 6.07 -4.58
C SER A 34 9.09 4.61 -4.85
N SER A 35 9.52 3.70 -3.97
CA SER A 35 9.19 2.28 -4.03
C SER A 35 7.73 2.02 -3.66
N ALA A 36 7.18 2.73 -2.68
CA ALA A 36 5.74 2.66 -2.35
C ALA A 36 4.84 3.11 -3.50
N TRP A 37 5.25 4.13 -4.27
CA TRP A 37 4.51 4.61 -5.45
C TRP A 37 4.35 3.55 -6.53
N LYS A 38 5.29 2.61 -6.65
CA LYS A 38 5.15 1.48 -7.60
C LYS A 38 3.94 0.59 -7.30
N LEU A 39 3.43 0.62 -6.08
CA LEU A 39 2.22 -0.11 -5.66
C LEU A 39 0.94 0.62 -6.08
N VAL A 40 1.02 1.93 -6.28
CA VAL A 40 -0.12 2.79 -6.58
C VAL A 40 -0.58 2.59 -8.01
N ASP A 41 0.34 2.55 -8.98
CA ASP A 41 0.05 2.31 -10.40
C ASP A 41 -0.87 1.11 -10.65
N PRO A 42 -0.54 -0.13 -10.23
CA PRO A 42 -1.39 -1.29 -10.49
C PRO A 42 -2.73 -1.23 -9.76
N ILE A 43 -2.82 -0.53 -8.63
CA ILE A 43 -4.09 -0.32 -7.90
C ILE A 43 -4.96 0.71 -8.64
N CYS A 44 -4.35 1.77 -9.15
CA CYS A 44 -5.02 2.78 -9.97
C CYS A 44 -5.52 2.20 -11.30
N ASP A 45 -4.76 1.30 -11.93
CA ASP A 45 -5.17 0.58 -13.14
C ASP A 45 -6.44 -0.27 -12.91
N ARG A 46 -6.61 -0.83 -11.71
CA ARG A 46 -7.86 -1.49 -11.27
C ARG A 46 -9.03 -0.52 -11.07
N GLY A 47 -8.85 0.78 -11.32
CA GLY A 47 -9.85 1.83 -11.23
C GLY A 47 -10.00 2.46 -9.84
N PHE A 48 -9.05 2.22 -8.92
CA PHE A 48 -8.99 2.94 -7.66
C PHE A 48 -8.32 4.30 -7.85
N ARG A 49 -8.56 5.22 -6.91
CA ARG A 49 -7.86 6.49 -6.80
C ARG A 49 -7.22 6.57 -5.43
N LEU A 50 -5.98 7.04 -5.39
CA LEU A 50 -5.27 7.31 -4.14
C LEU A 50 -5.53 8.74 -3.67
N GLN A 51 -5.93 8.87 -2.42
CA GLN A 51 -5.90 10.12 -1.68
C GLN A 51 -4.90 9.99 -0.55
N LEU A 52 -3.90 10.87 -0.53
CA LEU A 52 -2.92 10.99 0.54
C LEU A 52 -3.15 12.30 1.28
N SER A 53 -3.21 12.23 2.60
CA SER A 53 -3.32 13.39 3.47
C SER A 53 -2.47 13.19 4.71
N GLY A 54 -1.79 14.24 5.18
CA GLY A 54 -1.01 14.14 6.41
C GLY A 54 -0.06 15.31 6.63
N SER A 55 0.04 15.74 7.89
CA SER A 55 1.05 16.71 8.34
C SER A 55 1.90 16.19 9.51
N ARG A 56 1.36 15.28 10.35
CA ARG A 56 2.08 14.57 11.41
C ARG A 56 1.86 13.06 11.40
N ILE A 57 0.67 12.63 10.98
CA ILE A 57 0.32 11.23 10.70
C ILE A 57 -0.12 11.22 9.25
N TRP A 58 0.36 10.26 8.47
CA TRP A 58 -0.01 10.11 7.08
C TRP A 58 -1.16 9.13 6.96
N GLN A 59 -2.18 9.52 6.20
CA GLN A 59 -3.32 8.69 5.86
C GLN A 59 -3.34 8.48 4.35
N ALA A 60 -3.39 7.22 3.94
CA ALA A 60 -3.59 6.83 2.55
C ALA A 60 -4.96 6.19 2.41
N ARG A 61 -5.71 6.62 1.40
CA ARG A 61 -7.03 6.09 1.09
C ARG A 61 -7.12 5.73 -0.38
N PHE A 62 -7.29 4.45 -0.67
CA PHE A 62 -7.67 3.97 -1.99
C PHE A 62 -9.17 3.88 -2.09
N TYR A 63 -9.78 4.60 -3.02
CA TYR A 63 -11.23 4.57 -3.21
C TYR A 63 -11.60 4.38 -4.67
N LYS A 64 -12.68 3.63 -4.90
CA LYS A 64 -13.27 3.43 -6.23
C LYS A 64 -14.76 3.70 -6.12
N SER A 65 -15.24 4.63 -6.95
CA SER A 65 -16.67 4.85 -7.13
C SER A 65 -17.19 3.78 -8.08
N VAL A 66 -18.21 3.04 -7.65
CA VAL A 66 -18.87 2.06 -8.50
C VAL A 66 -19.98 2.80 -9.26
N ALA A 67 -19.84 2.91 -10.58
CA ALA A 67 -20.88 3.52 -11.40
C ALA A 67 -22.20 2.76 -11.19
N HIS A 68 -23.27 3.51 -10.90
CA HIS A 68 -24.64 3.04 -10.61
C HIS A 68 -24.97 2.60 -9.18
N THR A 69 -24.03 2.69 -8.22
CA THR A 69 -24.37 2.59 -6.78
C THR A 69 -23.79 3.76 -6.01
N LEU A 70 -24.47 4.20 -4.94
CA LEU A 70 -23.91 5.18 -3.98
C LEU A 70 -22.79 4.55 -3.12
N GLU A 71 -22.38 3.31 -3.43
CA GLU A 71 -21.36 2.58 -2.69
C GLU A 71 -19.97 2.98 -3.21
N THR A 72 -19.20 3.61 -2.33
CA THR A 72 -17.78 3.86 -2.55
C THR A 72 -17.01 2.79 -1.81
N ARG A 73 -16.32 1.91 -2.55
CA ARG A 73 -15.34 1.01 -1.92
C ARG A 73 -14.11 1.83 -1.60
N ALA A 74 -13.83 1.99 -0.31
CA ALA A 74 -12.65 2.69 0.17
C ALA A 74 -11.87 1.82 1.15
N PHE A 75 -10.56 1.82 1.00
CA PHE A 75 -9.60 1.19 1.90
C PHE A 75 -8.69 2.29 2.41
N GLU A 76 -8.68 2.50 3.72
CA GLU A 76 -7.86 3.51 4.36
C GLU A 76 -6.90 2.89 5.36
N ALA A 77 -5.70 3.47 5.44
CA ALA A 77 -4.73 3.14 6.46
C ALA A 77 -3.95 4.38 6.87
N THR A 78 -3.53 4.40 8.13
CA THR A 78 -2.66 5.42 8.70
C THR A 78 -1.28 4.84 8.94
N GLY A 79 -0.26 5.66 8.71
CA GLY A 79 1.13 5.31 8.91
C GLY A 79 1.92 6.49 9.47
N SER A 80 3.07 6.19 10.04
CA SER A 80 3.99 7.19 10.60
C SER A 80 4.65 8.03 9.50
N ASN A 81 4.66 7.53 8.27
CA ASN A 81 5.23 8.17 7.08
C ASN A 81 4.35 7.84 5.84
N PRO A 82 4.49 8.58 4.72
CA PRO A 82 3.62 8.38 3.56
C PRO A 82 3.79 7.01 2.91
N ALA A 83 5.01 6.47 2.86
CA ALA A 83 5.29 5.17 2.25
C ALA A 83 4.60 4.03 3.03
N GLU A 84 4.65 4.10 4.36
CA GLU A 84 3.99 3.17 5.28
C GLU A 84 2.47 3.21 5.11
N ALA A 85 1.88 4.40 5.07
CA ALA A 85 0.45 4.56 4.86
C ALA A 85 -0.01 3.97 3.52
N ILE A 86 0.73 4.26 2.42
CA ILE A 86 0.45 3.71 1.08
C ILE A 86 0.52 2.17 1.10
N CYS A 87 1.56 1.60 1.69
CA CYS A 87 1.75 0.15 1.77
C CYS A 87 0.61 -0.53 2.54
N LEU A 88 0.21 0.01 3.68
CA LEU A 88 -0.88 -0.54 4.49
C LEU A 88 -2.23 -0.46 3.75
N ALA A 89 -2.52 0.66 3.11
CA ALA A 89 -3.75 0.82 2.34
C ALA A 89 -3.75 -0.10 1.11
N ALA A 90 -2.60 -0.27 0.45
CA ALA A 90 -2.43 -1.18 -0.67
C ALA A 90 -2.64 -2.65 -0.29
N LEU A 91 -2.13 -3.07 0.87
CA LEU A 91 -2.39 -4.42 1.41
C LEU A 91 -3.88 -4.62 1.70
N ALA A 92 -4.55 -3.60 2.27
CA ALA A 92 -5.98 -3.65 2.56
C ALA A 92 -6.82 -3.82 1.27
N VAL A 93 -6.44 -3.15 0.17
CA VAL A 93 -7.08 -3.33 -1.16
C VAL A 93 -6.97 -4.79 -1.64
N ASN A 94 -5.86 -5.47 -1.33
CA ASN A 94 -5.63 -6.87 -1.68
C ASN A 94 -6.20 -7.86 -0.64
N GLY A 95 -7.00 -7.38 0.33
CA GLY A 95 -7.63 -8.21 1.37
C GLY A 95 -6.68 -8.67 2.48
N GLN A 96 -5.49 -8.08 2.59
CA GLN A 96 -4.53 -8.35 3.66
C GLN A 96 -4.52 -7.18 4.64
N THR A 97 -5.02 -7.39 5.85
CA THR A 97 -4.91 -6.42 6.94
C THR A 97 -3.82 -6.88 7.90
N LEU A 98 -2.74 -6.10 8.00
CA LEU A 98 -1.79 -6.22 9.11
C LEU A 98 -2.50 -5.71 10.37
N LYS A 99 -2.92 -6.65 11.22
CA LYS A 99 -3.54 -6.38 12.52
C LYS A 99 -2.47 -6.25 13.61
#